data_AF-A0A7G5BSY4-F1
#
_entry.id   AF-A0A7G5BSY4-F1
#
_cell.length_a   1.000
_cell.length_b   1.000
_cell.length_c   1.000
_cell.angle_alpha   90.00
_cell.angle_beta   90.00
_cell.angle_gamma   90.00
#
_symmetry.space_group_name_H-M   'P 1'
#
loop_
_entity.id
_entity.type
_entity.pdbx_description
1 polymer ?
#
loop_
_entity_poly.entity_id
_entity_poly.type
_entity_poly.pdbx_seq_one_letter_code
_entity_poly.pdbx_strand_id
1 'polypeptide(L)'
;MKIWWLDYHPDYDNLEFNNNEDFEAFESLLFGIPLIEKWIPPKMKYIAKGRSSDFLYQKDGVLFVTEKVKALFETTMLTELFEFLPVITTDGEYYILNVLNVLNVLDCVDQDRSKEDRLSSGRLIGYQEIEFIVDAVKNHDIFRIENKESNTILKEIYVSEKIRNVITNSELKGYQLVDIWDSDITQSEIEIKLNVMGELINASLHKTFNFDKALKILKTNNINVYSGRSAIKLNEDGDLMIGLLQLDGNYIWITAYSIPPTFLYAEWGIKDKIKAQSFLSRLKEVITFS
;
A
#
# COMPACT_ATOMS: atom_id res chain seq x y z
N MET A 1 -1.97 10.17 15.11
CA MET A 1 -1.71 8.70 15.14
C MET A 1 -1.88 8.15 13.74
N LYS A 2 -1.03 7.24 13.29
CA LYS A 2 -1.10 6.69 11.93
C LYS A 2 -1.18 5.17 11.88
N ILE A 3 -1.78 4.67 10.80
CA ILE A 3 -1.89 3.25 10.48
C ILE A 3 -1.43 3.02 9.03
N TRP A 4 -0.64 1.97 8.84
CA TRP A 4 -0.19 1.53 7.53
C TRP A 4 -0.73 0.15 7.20
N TRP A 5 -0.95 -0.10 5.91
CA TRP A 5 -1.10 -1.44 5.38
C TRP A 5 0.28 -1.99 5.05
N LEU A 6 0.63 -3.10 5.67
CA LEU A 6 1.83 -3.88 5.40
C LEU A 6 1.54 -4.91 4.30
N ASP A 7 2.31 -4.84 3.22
CA ASP A 7 2.23 -5.79 2.11
C ASP A 7 3.62 -6.18 1.58
N TYR A 8 3.66 -7.15 0.67
CA TYR A 8 4.88 -7.48 -0.10
C TYR A 8 5.08 -6.54 -1.30
N HIS A 9 6.30 -6.47 -1.80
CA HIS A 9 6.63 -5.71 -3.02
C HIS A 9 6.70 -6.64 -4.24
N PRO A 10 5.88 -6.44 -5.28
CA PRO A 10 5.73 -7.40 -6.38
C PRO A 10 6.97 -7.58 -7.26
N ASP A 11 7.86 -6.59 -7.31
CA ASP A 11 9.14 -6.66 -8.05
C ASP A 11 10.21 -7.54 -7.39
N TYR A 12 9.98 -8.00 -6.15
CA TYR A 12 10.91 -8.85 -5.43
C TYR A 12 10.61 -10.34 -5.65
N ASP A 13 11.59 -11.17 -5.30
CA ASP A 13 11.48 -12.63 -5.28
C ASP A 13 10.27 -13.06 -4.44
N ASN A 14 9.64 -14.15 -4.85
CA ASN A 14 8.32 -14.52 -4.36
C ASN A 14 8.18 -16.01 -4.04
N LEU A 15 7.09 -16.38 -3.37
CA LEU A 15 6.67 -17.77 -3.16
C LEU A 15 5.28 -18.00 -3.77
N GLU A 16 5.01 -19.20 -4.26
CA GLU A 16 3.68 -19.57 -4.74
C GLU A 16 3.32 -20.97 -4.28
N PHE A 17 2.03 -21.21 -4.05
CA PHE A 17 1.53 -22.56 -3.79
C PHE A 17 1.73 -23.42 -5.05
N ASN A 18 2.05 -24.71 -4.85
CA ASN A 18 2.27 -25.62 -5.98
C ASN A 18 0.98 -25.91 -6.78
N ASN A 19 -0.19 -25.79 -6.14
CA ASN A 19 -1.50 -25.91 -6.79
C ASN A 19 -2.54 -25.05 -6.04
N ASN A 20 -3.67 -24.77 -6.69
CA ASN A 20 -4.74 -23.93 -6.12
C ASN A 20 -5.55 -24.65 -5.02
N GLU A 21 -5.65 -25.98 -5.06
CA GLU A 21 -6.40 -26.75 -4.05
C GLU A 21 -5.75 -26.63 -2.67
N ASP A 22 -4.41 -26.66 -2.62
CA ASP A 22 -3.63 -26.38 -1.42
C ASP A 22 -4.01 -25.00 -0.90
N PHE A 23 -3.95 -23.96 -1.75
CA PHE A 23 -4.32 -22.59 -1.35
C PHE A 23 -5.74 -22.46 -0.79
N GLU A 24 -6.74 -23.02 -1.47
CA GLU A 24 -8.15 -22.94 -1.03
C GLU A 24 -8.35 -23.62 0.33
N ALA A 25 -7.63 -24.72 0.60
CA ALA A 25 -7.63 -25.35 1.91
C ALA A 25 -7.04 -24.42 3.00
N PHE A 26 -6.01 -23.62 2.66
CA PHE A 26 -5.39 -22.67 3.60
C PHE A 26 -6.19 -21.40 3.84
N GLU A 27 -6.79 -20.82 2.81
CA GLU A 27 -7.55 -19.56 2.92
C GLU A 27 -8.64 -19.66 3.99
N SER A 28 -9.31 -20.82 4.04
CA SER A 28 -10.37 -21.10 5.02
C SER A 28 -9.89 -21.25 6.47
N LEU A 29 -8.59 -21.22 6.75
CA LEU A 29 -8.02 -21.40 8.09
C LEU A 29 -7.54 -20.09 8.70
N LEU A 30 -7.26 -19.07 7.89
CA LEU A 30 -6.62 -17.82 8.33
C LEU A 30 -7.64 -16.79 8.85
N PHE A 31 -8.50 -17.25 9.76
CA PHE A 31 -9.56 -16.47 10.42
C PHE A 31 -9.16 -15.93 11.80
N GLY A 32 -7.88 -15.55 11.99
CA GLY A 32 -7.40 -15.09 13.31
C GLY A 32 -7.42 -16.17 14.39
N ILE A 33 -7.46 -17.44 13.97
CA ILE A 33 -7.44 -18.60 14.84
C ILE A 33 -6.00 -19.11 14.89
N PRO A 34 -5.47 -19.48 16.06
CA PRO A 34 -4.17 -20.17 16.15
C PRO A 34 -4.23 -21.54 15.48
N LEU A 35 -3.27 -21.82 14.61
CA LEU A 35 -3.20 -23.03 13.80
C LEU A 35 -1.97 -23.88 14.13
N ILE A 36 -0.96 -23.35 14.82
CA ILE A 36 0.35 -24.02 14.95
C ILE A 36 0.27 -25.47 15.46
N GLU A 37 -0.65 -25.78 16.38
CA GLU A 37 -0.80 -27.13 16.95
C GLU A 37 -1.31 -28.17 15.93
N LYS A 38 -2.06 -27.73 14.92
CA LYS A 38 -2.67 -28.58 13.88
C LYS A 38 -2.09 -28.28 12.50
N TRP A 39 -1.01 -27.51 12.45
CA TRP A 39 -0.46 -27.00 11.22
C TRP A 39 0.24 -28.11 10.44
N ILE A 40 -0.16 -28.26 9.19
CA ILE A 40 0.51 -29.14 8.23
C ILE A 40 1.17 -28.23 7.18
N PRO A 41 2.50 -28.08 7.22
CA PRO A 41 3.21 -27.18 6.32
C PRO A 41 2.94 -27.44 4.82
N PRO A 42 2.46 -26.44 4.07
CA PRO A 42 2.34 -26.55 2.61
C PRO A 42 3.69 -26.64 1.94
N LYS A 43 3.72 -27.30 0.78
CA LYS A 43 4.85 -27.20 -0.14
C LYS A 43 4.71 -25.96 -1.00
N MET A 44 5.73 -25.12 -0.98
CA MET A 44 5.80 -23.88 -1.73
C MET A 44 6.87 -23.95 -2.81
N LYS A 45 6.68 -23.18 -3.86
CA LYS A 45 7.66 -22.99 -4.94
C LYS A 45 8.24 -21.58 -4.86
N TYR A 46 9.56 -21.48 -4.87
CA TYR A 46 10.25 -20.19 -4.97
C TYR A 46 10.24 -19.66 -6.40
N ILE A 47 9.98 -18.37 -6.53
CA ILE A 47 9.91 -17.63 -7.79
C ILE A 47 10.97 -16.53 -7.75
N ALA A 48 12.13 -16.79 -8.37
CA ALA A 48 13.20 -15.83 -8.48
C ALA A 48 12.86 -14.74 -9.51
N LYS A 49 12.89 -13.48 -9.09
CA LYS A 49 12.77 -12.27 -9.93
C LYS A 49 14.05 -11.46 -9.96
N GLY A 50 15.08 -11.89 -9.23
CA GLY A 50 16.42 -11.28 -9.18
C GLY A 50 16.58 -10.27 -8.06
N ARG A 51 15.62 -10.16 -7.13
CA ARG A 51 15.66 -9.24 -5.99
C ARG A 51 15.17 -9.96 -4.74
N SER A 52 16.10 -10.41 -3.89
CA SER A 52 15.76 -11.11 -2.64
C SER A 52 14.82 -10.29 -1.75
N SER A 53 13.77 -10.95 -1.25
CA SER A 53 12.73 -10.37 -0.38
C SER A 53 12.74 -11.00 1.01
N ASP A 54 12.35 -10.22 2.01
CA ASP A 54 12.02 -10.71 3.35
C ASP A 54 10.51 -10.83 3.58
N PHE A 55 9.71 -10.12 2.78
CA PHE A 55 8.25 -10.21 2.73
C PHE A 55 7.83 -10.74 1.36
N LEU A 56 7.29 -11.94 1.32
CA LEU A 56 6.97 -12.68 0.11
C LEU A 56 5.46 -12.84 0.04
N TYR A 57 4.94 -12.79 -1.18
CA TYR A 57 3.64 -13.25 -1.64
C TYR A 57 2.47 -12.90 -0.72
N GLN A 58 1.61 -12.01 -1.20
CA GLN A 58 0.28 -11.86 -0.64
C GLN A 58 -0.75 -12.39 -1.63
N LYS A 59 -1.49 -13.42 -1.21
CA LYS A 59 -2.75 -13.81 -1.84
C LYS A 59 -3.79 -13.95 -0.75
N ASP A 60 -4.88 -13.21 -0.87
CA ASP A 60 -6.03 -13.18 0.05
C ASP A 60 -5.66 -13.03 1.54
N GLY A 61 -4.65 -12.19 1.84
CA GLY A 61 -4.23 -11.87 3.20
C GLY A 61 -3.18 -12.81 3.80
N VAL A 62 -2.73 -13.81 3.04
CA VAL A 62 -1.60 -14.67 3.44
C VAL A 62 -0.30 -13.95 3.13
N LEU A 63 0.50 -13.56 4.12
CA LEU A 63 1.81 -12.95 3.89
C LEU A 63 2.92 -13.92 4.31
N PHE A 64 3.83 -14.23 3.40
CA PHE A 64 4.99 -15.07 3.68
C PHE A 64 6.18 -14.20 4.11
N VAL A 65 7.01 -14.72 5.00
CA VAL A 65 8.16 -14.00 5.52
C VAL A 65 9.36 -14.91 5.77
N THR A 66 10.55 -14.33 5.81
CA THR A 66 11.79 -15.03 6.17
C THR A 66 11.95 -15.16 7.69
N GLU A 67 12.88 -16.02 8.12
CA GLU A 67 13.30 -16.12 9.54
C GLU A 67 13.72 -14.75 10.13
N LYS A 68 14.26 -13.84 9.31
CA LYS A 68 14.66 -12.51 9.77
C LYS A 68 13.47 -11.68 10.24
N VAL A 69 12.37 -11.70 9.49
CA VAL A 69 11.13 -11.01 9.88
C VAL A 69 10.56 -11.66 11.13
N LYS A 70 10.52 -12.99 11.17
CA LYS A 70 10.05 -13.75 12.33
C LYS A 70 10.80 -13.34 13.61
N ALA A 71 12.13 -13.40 13.59
CA ALA A 71 12.95 -13.02 14.73
C ALA A 71 12.75 -11.55 15.14
N LEU A 72 12.60 -10.64 14.17
CA LEU A 72 12.34 -9.22 14.46
C LEU A 72 10.97 -9.02 15.12
N PHE A 73 9.93 -9.70 14.64
CA PHE A 73 8.57 -9.52 15.13
C PHE A 73 8.41 -10.14 16.52
N GLU A 74 8.93 -11.35 16.75
CA GLU A 74 8.94 -12.02 18.06
C GLU A 74 9.65 -11.22 19.16
N THR A 75 10.62 -10.37 18.80
CA THR A 75 11.35 -9.51 19.76
C THR A 75 10.72 -8.13 19.95
N THR A 76 9.80 -7.71 19.07
CA THR A 76 9.25 -6.36 19.03
C THR A 76 7.81 -6.29 19.53
N MET A 77 7.04 -7.35 19.30
CA MET A 77 5.60 -7.42 19.53
C MET A 77 5.25 -8.54 20.49
N LEU A 78 4.05 -8.41 21.07
CA LEU A 78 3.43 -9.44 21.88
C LEU A 78 3.07 -10.66 21.00
N THR A 79 3.54 -11.84 21.40
CA THR A 79 3.39 -13.08 20.62
C THR A 79 1.96 -13.60 20.55
N GLU A 80 1.04 -13.07 21.37
CA GLU A 80 -0.39 -13.38 21.26
C GLU A 80 -1.08 -12.69 20.06
N LEU A 81 -0.44 -11.71 19.43
CA LEU A 81 -1.03 -10.95 18.32
C LEU A 81 -0.87 -11.66 16.97
N PHE A 82 0.07 -12.60 16.87
CA PHE A 82 0.42 -13.28 15.63
C PHE A 82 1.06 -14.64 15.92
N GLU A 83 1.11 -15.50 14.91
CA GLU A 83 1.95 -16.70 14.92
C GLU A 83 2.65 -16.86 13.57
N PHE A 84 3.73 -17.63 13.57
CA PHE A 84 4.48 -17.97 12.37
C PHE A 84 4.29 -19.44 12.04
N LEU A 85 3.72 -19.71 10.87
CA LEU A 85 3.39 -21.05 10.41
C LEU A 85 4.43 -21.51 9.37
N PRO A 86 5.27 -22.51 9.67
CA PRO A 86 6.38 -22.89 8.78
C PRO A 86 5.87 -23.49 7.47
N VAL A 87 6.60 -23.28 6.38
CA VAL A 87 6.29 -23.89 5.08
C VAL A 87 7.46 -24.71 4.53
N ILE A 88 7.16 -25.66 3.65
CA ILE A 88 8.17 -26.54 3.04
C ILE A 88 8.61 -25.95 1.71
N THR A 89 9.90 -25.67 1.58
CA THR A 89 10.53 -25.27 0.32
C THR A 89 11.97 -25.78 0.27
N THR A 90 12.55 -25.82 -0.93
CA THR A 90 13.96 -26.13 -1.16
C THR A 90 14.87 -24.91 -1.05
N ASP A 91 14.30 -23.71 -1.00
CA ASP A 91 15.01 -22.44 -1.23
C ASP A 91 15.20 -21.60 0.06
N GLY A 92 14.99 -22.19 1.23
CA GLY A 92 15.22 -21.55 2.54
C GLY A 92 14.13 -21.82 3.58
N GLU A 93 14.21 -21.13 4.71
CA GLU A 93 13.21 -21.17 5.77
C GLU A 93 12.26 -19.98 5.63
N TYR A 94 10.97 -20.28 5.48
CA TYR A 94 9.92 -19.29 5.33
C TYR A 94 8.71 -19.67 6.17
N TYR A 95 7.92 -18.66 6.48
CA TYR A 95 6.77 -18.76 7.37
C TYR A 95 5.61 -17.95 6.81
N ILE A 96 4.38 -18.40 7.03
CA ILE A 96 3.21 -17.55 6.91
C ILE A 96 3.07 -16.75 8.21
N LEU A 97 2.92 -15.43 8.09
CA LEU A 97 2.51 -14.57 9.19
C LEU A 97 0.98 -14.67 9.35
N ASN A 98 0.53 -15.41 10.36
CA ASN A 98 -0.89 -15.46 10.70
C ASN A 98 -1.18 -14.43 11.80
N VAL A 99 -1.93 -13.38 11.48
CA VAL A 99 -2.31 -12.35 12.44
C VAL A 99 -3.54 -12.82 13.21
N LEU A 100 -3.37 -13.01 14.52
CA LEU A 100 -4.40 -13.50 15.43
C LEU A 100 -5.27 -12.38 16.00
N ASN A 101 -4.71 -11.17 16.08
CA ASN A 101 -5.44 -10.00 16.52
C ASN A 101 -6.38 -9.49 15.41
N VAL A 102 -7.68 -9.75 15.56
CA VAL A 102 -8.72 -9.40 14.60
C VAL A 102 -9.73 -8.48 15.27
N LEU A 103 -9.91 -7.30 14.70
CA LEU A 103 -10.86 -6.30 15.19
C LEU A 103 -12.17 -6.40 14.41
N ASN A 104 -13.28 -6.21 15.10
CA ASN A 104 -14.59 -6.14 14.48
C ASN A 104 -14.75 -4.80 13.75
N VAL A 105 -15.12 -4.84 12.47
CA VAL A 105 -15.29 -3.63 11.64
C VAL A 105 -16.24 -2.60 12.25
N LEU A 106 -17.31 -3.04 12.93
CA LEU A 106 -18.28 -2.14 13.55
C LEU A 106 -17.73 -1.41 14.79
N ASP A 107 -16.69 -1.96 15.40
CA ASP A 107 -16.09 -1.42 16.63
C ASP A 107 -14.86 -0.56 16.32
N CYS A 108 -14.21 -0.76 15.17
CA CYS A 108 -12.97 -0.07 14.83
C CYS A 108 -13.04 0.88 13.64
N VAL A 109 -14.11 0.85 12.82
CA VAL A 109 -14.25 1.70 11.63
C VAL A 109 -15.50 2.58 11.72
N ASP A 110 -15.32 3.89 11.52
CA ASP A 110 -16.40 4.85 11.38
C ASP A 110 -17.01 4.72 9.97
N GLN A 111 -18.17 4.05 9.88
CA GLN A 111 -18.82 3.75 8.60
C GLN A 111 -19.33 5.01 7.88
N ASP A 112 -19.69 6.07 8.61
CA ASP A 112 -20.23 7.30 8.01
C ASP A 112 -19.12 8.13 7.37
N ARG A 113 -17.89 7.99 7.86
CA ARG A 113 -16.71 8.72 7.37
C ARG A 113 -15.79 7.87 6.50
N SER A 114 -16.13 6.59 6.30
CA SER A 114 -15.40 5.66 5.44
C SER A 114 -16.10 5.49 4.08
N LYS A 115 -15.33 5.12 3.07
CA LYS A 115 -15.81 4.80 1.74
C LYS A 115 -15.54 3.33 1.42
N GLU A 116 -16.60 2.54 1.48
CA GLU A 116 -16.56 1.11 1.26
C GLU A 116 -16.21 0.75 -0.19
N ASP A 117 -15.44 -0.31 -0.38
CA ASP A 117 -15.27 -0.98 -1.66
C ASP A 117 -16.15 -2.24 -1.69
N ARG A 118 -17.11 -2.27 -2.63
CA ARG A 118 -18.11 -3.34 -2.71
C ARG A 118 -18.14 -3.95 -4.10
N LEU A 119 -18.33 -5.26 -4.15
CA LEU A 119 -18.65 -5.97 -5.39
C LEU A 119 -20.03 -5.54 -5.92
N SER A 120 -20.31 -5.83 -7.19
CA SER A 120 -21.64 -5.63 -7.78
C SER A 120 -22.75 -6.39 -7.06
N SER A 121 -22.41 -7.46 -6.33
CA SER A 121 -23.32 -8.20 -5.45
C SER A 121 -23.67 -7.47 -4.16
N GLY A 122 -23.01 -6.34 -3.87
CA GLY A 122 -23.13 -5.59 -2.62
C GLY A 122 -22.18 -6.07 -1.52
N ARG A 123 -21.44 -7.17 -1.71
CA ARG A 123 -20.49 -7.68 -0.70
C ARG A 123 -19.34 -6.69 -0.48
N LEU A 124 -19.12 -6.29 0.78
CA LEU A 124 -17.93 -5.54 1.20
C LEU A 124 -16.66 -6.36 0.96
N ILE A 125 -15.70 -5.80 0.25
CA ILE A 125 -14.40 -6.42 -0.04
C ILE A 125 -13.21 -5.61 0.49
N GLY A 126 -13.45 -4.41 0.99
CA GLY A 126 -12.43 -3.54 1.56
C GLY A 126 -12.94 -2.11 1.67
N TYR A 127 -12.01 -1.16 1.79
CA TYR A 127 -12.30 0.27 1.85
C TYR A 127 -11.41 1.00 0.85
N GLN A 128 -12.00 1.91 0.07
CA GLN A 128 -11.24 2.85 -0.74
C GLN A 128 -10.63 3.94 0.14
N GLU A 129 -11.39 4.37 1.15
CA GLU A 129 -10.99 5.31 2.19
C GLU A 129 -11.53 4.77 3.52
N ILE A 130 -10.71 4.67 4.55
CA ILE A 130 -11.09 4.09 5.85
C ILE A 130 -10.80 5.11 6.95
N GLU A 131 -11.79 5.34 7.81
CA GLU A 131 -11.66 6.16 9.02
C GLU A 131 -11.71 5.24 10.23
N PHE A 132 -10.59 5.14 10.94
CA PHE A 132 -10.52 4.34 12.16
C PHE A 132 -11.03 5.10 13.39
N ILE A 133 -11.67 4.38 14.29
CA ILE A 133 -12.01 4.87 15.63
C ILE A 133 -10.74 4.76 16.49
N VAL A 134 -10.11 5.90 16.78
CA VAL A 134 -8.81 6.00 17.49
C VAL A 134 -8.72 5.08 18.71
N ASP A 135 -9.73 5.13 19.58
CA ASP A 135 -9.72 4.37 20.83
C ASP A 135 -9.74 2.85 20.63
N ALA A 136 -10.28 2.38 19.51
CA ALA A 136 -10.34 0.97 19.15
C ALA A 136 -9.02 0.44 18.56
N VAL A 137 -8.17 1.31 18.01
CA VAL A 137 -6.95 0.90 17.29
C VAL A 137 -5.63 1.30 17.98
N LYS A 138 -5.65 2.30 18.87
CA LYS A 138 -4.43 2.93 19.44
C LYS A 138 -3.46 2.01 20.18
N ASN A 139 -3.92 0.85 20.65
CA ASN A 139 -3.12 -0.10 21.42
C ASN A 139 -2.80 -1.38 20.64
N HIS A 140 -3.06 -1.41 19.34
CA HIS A 140 -2.81 -2.58 18.49
C HIS A 140 -1.59 -2.35 17.59
N ASP A 141 -0.55 -3.17 17.79
CA ASP A 141 0.68 -3.09 16.99
C ASP A 141 0.51 -3.67 15.58
N ILE A 142 -0.28 -4.73 15.48
CA ILE A 142 -0.64 -5.41 14.24
C ILE A 142 -2.07 -5.95 14.38
N PHE A 143 -2.89 -5.85 13.33
CA PHE A 143 -4.25 -6.38 13.33
C PHE A 143 -4.80 -6.59 11.92
N ARG A 144 -5.89 -7.35 11.84
CA ARG A 144 -6.78 -7.43 10.66
C ARG A 144 -8.19 -7.01 11.05
N ILE A 145 -9.04 -6.77 10.05
CA ILE A 145 -10.43 -6.36 10.25
C ILE A 145 -11.36 -7.49 9.82
N GLU A 146 -12.27 -7.89 10.70
CA GLU A 146 -13.36 -8.81 10.40
C GLU A 146 -14.50 -8.09 9.67
N ASN A 147 -14.86 -8.59 8.50
CA ASN A 147 -16.09 -8.26 7.80
C ASN A 147 -17.25 -9.11 8.32
N LYS A 148 -18.15 -8.47 9.07
CA LYS A 148 -19.34 -9.12 9.66
C LYS A 148 -20.38 -9.57 8.64
N GLU A 149 -20.48 -8.92 7.48
CA GLU A 149 -21.50 -9.26 6.47
C GLU A 149 -21.26 -10.64 5.85
N SER A 150 -19.99 -10.96 5.55
CA SER A 150 -19.60 -12.24 4.98
C SER A 150 -18.96 -13.21 5.97
N ASN A 151 -18.82 -12.82 7.25
CA ASN A 151 -18.09 -13.57 8.26
C ASN A 151 -16.68 -13.96 7.78
N THR A 152 -16.00 -12.98 7.15
CA THR A 152 -14.64 -13.14 6.61
C THR A 152 -13.71 -12.07 7.14
N ILE A 153 -12.40 -12.24 7.02
CA ILE A 153 -11.42 -11.20 7.36
C ILE A 153 -11.01 -10.48 6.09
N LEU A 154 -10.92 -9.15 6.15
CA LEU A 154 -10.33 -8.35 5.09
C LEU A 154 -8.86 -8.73 4.88
N LYS A 155 -8.38 -8.67 3.64
CA LYS A 155 -7.06 -9.20 3.25
C LYS A 155 -5.91 -8.35 3.79
N GLU A 156 -6.17 -7.09 4.12
CA GLU A 156 -5.16 -6.13 4.54
C GLU A 156 -4.67 -6.43 5.96
N ILE A 157 -3.35 -6.36 6.15
CA ILE A 157 -2.69 -6.42 7.45
C ILE A 157 -2.32 -4.99 7.85
N TYR A 158 -2.91 -4.51 8.94
CA TYR A 158 -2.69 -3.16 9.45
C TYR A 158 -1.63 -3.16 10.54
N VAL A 159 -0.75 -2.18 10.51
CA VAL A 159 0.35 -2.04 11.47
C VAL A 159 0.42 -0.61 12.05
N SER A 160 0.84 -0.53 13.30
CA SER A 160 1.05 0.74 14.01
C SER A 160 2.33 1.45 13.56
N GLU A 161 2.47 2.72 13.97
CA GLU A 161 3.70 3.49 13.74
C GLU A 161 4.93 2.85 14.36
N LYS A 162 4.78 2.19 15.51
CA LYS A 162 5.86 1.44 16.15
C LYS A 162 6.41 0.37 15.21
N ILE A 163 5.53 -0.43 14.61
CA ILE A 163 5.92 -1.54 13.73
C ILE A 163 6.43 -1.04 12.38
N ARG A 164 5.79 -0.01 11.83
CA ARG A 164 6.29 0.70 10.65
C ARG A 164 7.74 1.15 10.87
N ASN A 165 8.04 1.79 12.00
CA ASN A 165 9.39 2.27 12.31
C ASN A 165 10.40 1.13 12.49
N VAL A 166 9.99 0.03 13.12
CA VAL A 166 10.84 -1.17 13.28
C VAL A 166 11.21 -1.76 11.92
N ILE A 167 10.25 -1.89 11.01
CA ILE A 167 10.50 -2.38 9.65
C ILE A 167 11.41 -1.39 8.89
N THR A 168 11.12 -0.10 8.91
CA THR A 168 11.90 0.89 8.13
C THR A 168 13.32 1.10 8.64
N ASN A 169 13.56 0.89 9.95
CA ASN A 169 14.89 1.01 10.55
C ASN A 169 15.69 -0.30 10.51
N SER A 170 15.11 -1.36 9.94
CA SER A 170 15.78 -2.64 9.74
C SER A 170 16.42 -2.72 8.35
N GLU A 171 17.14 -3.81 8.09
CA GLU A 171 17.67 -4.13 6.76
C GLU A 171 16.70 -4.99 5.91
N LEU A 172 15.46 -5.18 6.38
CA LEU A 172 14.46 -6.00 5.69
C LEU A 172 14.10 -5.42 4.32
N LYS A 173 13.74 -6.28 3.37
CA LYS A 173 13.47 -5.90 1.98
C LYS A 173 12.16 -6.46 1.44
N GLY A 174 11.71 -5.85 0.35
CA GLY A 174 10.58 -6.32 -0.45
C GLY A 174 9.23 -6.25 0.25
N TYR A 175 9.04 -5.24 1.08
CA TYR A 175 7.75 -4.84 1.63
C TYR A 175 7.24 -3.56 0.99
N GLN A 176 5.96 -3.29 1.20
CA GLN A 176 5.32 -1.99 1.02
C GLN A 176 4.63 -1.61 2.34
N LEU A 177 4.70 -0.32 2.67
CA LEU A 177 3.97 0.27 3.78
C LEU A 177 3.13 1.40 3.20
N VAL A 178 1.87 1.10 2.91
CA VAL A 178 0.93 2.07 2.35
C VAL A 178 0.34 2.88 3.49
N ASP A 179 0.43 4.20 3.42
CA ASP A 179 -0.21 5.10 4.40
C ASP A 179 -1.72 5.02 4.20
N ILE A 180 -2.44 4.49 5.20
CA ILE A 180 -3.88 4.22 5.09
C ILE A 180 -4.69 5.26 5.84
N TRP A 181 -4.19 5.71 6.99
CA TRP A 181 -4.96 6.56 7.87
C TRP A 181 -4.09 7.35 8.83
N ASP A 182 -4.51 8.58 9.11
CA ASP A 182 -3.91 9.50 10.07
C ASP A 182 -5.00 10.20 10.87
N SER A 183 -5.03 9.98 12.19
CA SER A 183 -6.00 10.61 13.09
C SER A 183 -5.90 12.13 13.14
N ASP A 184 -4.74 12.68 12.76
CA ASP A 184 -4.43 14.10 12.90
C ASP A 184 -4.86 14.89 11.65
N ILE A 185 -5.33 14.20 10.60
CA ILE A 185 -5.83 14.82 9.38
C ILE A 185 -7.00 14.04 8.78
N THR A 186 -8.11 14.73 8.54
CA THR A 186 -9.27 14.16 7.88
C THR A 186 -9.06 13.98 6.38
N GLN A 187 -9.75 13.03 5.74
CA GLN A 187 -9.72 12.88 4.27
C GLN A 187 -10.08 14.16 3.52
N SER A 188 -11.01 14.96 4.06
CA SER A 188 -11.34 16.27 3.52
C SER A 188 -10.16 17.23 3.55
N GLU A 189 -9.38 17.24 4.64
CA GLU A 189 -8.16 18.04 4.74
C GLU A 189 -7.04 17.50 3.84
N ILE A 190 -6.90 16.18 3.68
CA ILE A 190 -5.99 15.56 2.72
C ILE A 190 -6.33 16.04 1.30
N GLU A 191 -7.60 15.95 0.92
CA GLU A 191 -8.10 16.35 -0.39
C GLU A 191 -7.88 17.85 -0.64
N ILE A 192 -8.14 18.70 0.37
CA ILE A 192 -7.82 20.13 0.32
C ILE A 192 -6.33 20.35 0.11
N LYS A 193 -5.46 19.70 0.89
CA LYS A 193 -4.00 19.83 0.75
C LYS A 193 -3.53 19.39 -0.63
N LEU A 194 -3.99 18.24 -1.13
CA LEU A 194 -3.64 17.74 -2.47
C LEU A 194 -4.14 18.67 -3.59
N ASN A 195 -5.33 19.27 -3.43
CA ASN A 195 -5.85 20.24 -4.40
C ASN A 195 -5.01 21.51 -4.40
N VAL A 196 -4.68 22.07 -3.24
CA VAL A 196 -3.76 23.23 -3.11
C VAL A 196 -2.40 22.91 -3.72
N MET A 197 -1.82 21.74 -3.42
CA MET A 197 -0.54 21.31 -4.01
C MET A 197 -0.64 21.17 -5.54
N GLY A 198 -1.74 20.62 -6.04
CA GLY A 198 -2.03 20.51 -7.47
C GLY A 198 -2.10 21.89 -8.16
N GLU A 199 -2.78 22.85 -7.55
CA GLU A 199 -2.84 24.23 -8.05
C GLU A 199 -1.47 24.90 -8.07
N LEU A 200 -0.67 24.74 -7.00
CA LEU A 200 0.70 25.24 -6.95
C LEU A 200 1.59 24.61 -8.02
N ILE A 201 1.42 23.32 -8.29
CA ILE A 201 2.12 22.63 -9.38
C ILE A 201 1.71 23.24 -10.71
N ASN A 202 0.42 23.40 -10.97
CA ASN A 202 -0.08 24.03 -12.20
C ASN A 202 0.48 25.44 -12.39
N ALA A 203 0.49 26.26 -11.35
CA ALA A 203 1.09 27.60 -11.37
C ALA A 203 2.61 27.60 -11.61
N SER A 204 3.30 26.49 -11.32
CA SER A 204 4.73 26.31 -11.55
C SER A 204 5.07 25.81 -12.96
N LEU A 205 4.10 25.31 -13.73
CA LEU A 205 4.35 24.75 -15.06
C LEU A 205 4.80 25.84 -16.02
N HIS A 206 5.85 25.53 -16.79
CA HIS A 206 6.27 26.34 -17.91
C HIS A 206 5.71 25.75 -19.20
N LYS A 207 4.94 26.56 -19.94
CA LYS A 207 4.26 26.22 -21.19
C LYS A 207 3.33 25.02 -21.03
N THR A 208 2.05 25.29 -21.13
CA THR A 208 1.03 24.27 -21.06
C THR A 208 0.57 23.82 -22.45
N PHE A 209 -0.02 22.64 -22.50
CA PHE A 209 -0.46 21.96 -23.70
C PHE A 209 -1.58 20.95 -23.38
N ASN A 210 -2.33 20.57 -24.42
CA ASN A 210 -3.29 19.48 -24.32
C ASN A 210 -2.59 18.11 -24.24
N PHE A 211 -3.37 17.08 -23.93
CA PHE A 211 -2.85 15.73 -23.70
C PHE A 211 -2.09 15.12 -24.89
N ASP A 212 -2.58 15.28 -26.13
CA ASP A 212 -1.90 14.73 -27.32
C ASP A 212 -0.49 15.31 -27.50
N LYS A 213 -0.37 16.63 -27.30
CA LYS A 213 0.92 17.30 -27.36
C LYS A 213 1.80 16.94 -26.16
N ALA A 214 1.21 16.70 -24.98
CA ALA A 214 1.90 16.17 -23.81
C ALA A 214 2.56 14.83 -24.10
N LEU A 215 1.80 13.88 -24.66
CA LEU A 215 2.30 12.56 -25.03
C LEU A 215 3.39 12.64 -26.09
N LYS A 216 3.26 13.55 -27.07
CA LYS A 216 4.30 13.77 -28.08
C LYS A 216 5.60 14.26 -27.45
N ILE A 217 5.51 15.27 -26.57
CA ILE A 217 6.67 15.82 -25.85
C ILE A 217 7.34 14.74 -25.00
N LEU A 218 6.54 13.98 -24.25
CA LEU A 218 7.02 12.86 -23.43
C LEU A 218 7.79 11.85 -24.28
N LYS A 219 7.18 11.34 -25.36
CA LYS A 219 7.78 10.30 -26.22
C LYS A 219 9.00 10.79 -26.99
N THR A 220 9.02 12.05 -27.44
CA THR A 220 10.14 12.58 -28.24
C THR A 220 11.33 13.00 -27.38
N ASN A 221 11.10 13.57 -26.20
CA ASN A 221 12.15 14.17 -25.39
C ASN A 221 12.48 13.39 -24.11
N ASN A 222 11.71 12.36 -23.79
CA ASN A 222 11.78 11.61 -22.53
C ASN A 222 11.69 12.53 -21.29
N ILE A 223 10.74 13.47 -21.32
CA ILE A 223 10.50 14.44 -20.24
C ILE A 223 9.15 14.16 -19.60
N ASN A 224 9.15 14.03 -18.27
CA ASN A 224 7.92 13.91 -17.49
C ASN A 224 7.05 15.16 -17.66
N VAL A 225 5.75 14.95 -17.84
CA VAL A 225 4.77 16.03 -17.93
C VAL A 225 3.73 15.90 -16.82
N TYR A 226 3.22 17.04 -16.39
CA TYR A 226 2.48 17.20 -15.14
C TYR A 226 1.17 17.94 -15.37
N SER A 227 0.15 17.59 -14.60
CA SER A 227 -1.13 18.29 -14.51
C SER A 227 -1.65 18.17 -13.08
N GLY A 228 -1.32 19.16 -12.26
CA GLY A 228 -1.66 19.22 -10.83
C GLY A 228 -1.35 17.93 -10.08
N ARG A 229 -2.41 17.20 -9.71
CA ARG A 229 -2.34 15.94 -8.94
C ARG A 229 -1.88 14.73 -9.75
N SER A 230 -1.72 14.89 -11.05
CA SER A 230 -1.30 13.83 -11.95
C SER A 230 0.00 14.17 -12.67
N ALA A 231 0.77 13.13 -12.98
CA ALA A 231 1.93 13.21 -13.85
C ALA A 231 1.96 12.01 -14.78
N ILE A 232 2.68 12.11 -15.89
CA ILE A 232 2.95 10.96 -16.76
C ILE A 232 4.43 10.92 -17.14
N LYS A 233 4.96 9.71 -17.24
CA LYS A 233 6.32 9.40 -17.70
C LYS A 233 6.34 8.10 -18.48
N LEU A 234 7.49 7.74 -19.05
CA LEU A 234 7.74 6.39 -19.57
C LEU A 234 8.61 5.62 -18.56
N ASN A 235 8.38 4.31 -18.43
CA ASN A 235 9.31 3.41 -17.74
C ASN A 235 10.49 3.01 -18.66
N GLU A 236 11.36 2.13 -18.18
CA GLU A 236 12.52 1.64 -18.95
C GLU A 236 12.11 0.86 -20.21
N ASP A 237 10.97 0.19 -20.18
CA ASP A 237 10.40 -0.57 -21.30
C ASP A 237 9.65 0.32 -22.31
N GLY A 238 9.49 1.61 -22.01
CA GLY A 238 8.76 2.57 -22.85
C GLY A 238 7.25 2.58 -22.63
N ASP A 239 6.74 1.88 -21.61
CA ASP A 239 5.34 1.90 -21.21
C ASP A 239 5.00 3.19 -20.45
N LEU A 240 3.75 3.64 -20.63
CA LEU A 240 3.26 4.83 -19.95
C LEU A 240 2.99 4.55 -18.47
N MET A 241 3.56 5.38 -17.61
CA MET A 241 3.26 5.40 -16.18
C MET A 241 2.45 6.63 -15.82
N ILE A 242 1.49 6.46 -14.92
CA ILE A 242 0.73 7.55 -14.29
C ILE A 242 1.29 7.78 -12.89
N GLY A 243 1.59 9.04 -12.59
CA GLY A 243 1.98 9.52 -11.28
C GLY A 243 0.78 10.08 -10.54
N LEU A 244 0.60 9.70 -9.27
CA LEU A 244 -0.41 10.25 -8.37
C LEU A 244 0.26 11.01 -7.22
N LEU A 245 -0.06 12.30 -7.10
CA LEU A 245 0.54 13.21 -6.11
C LEU A 245 0.22 12.77 -4.68
N GLN A 246 1.24 12.76 -3.83
CA GLN A 246 1.17 12.45 -2.41
C GLN A 246 1.38 13.71 -1.56
N LEU A 247 1.03 13.64 -0.27
CA LEU A 247 1.18 14.77 0.67
C LEU A 247 2.62 15.20 0.93
N ASP A 248 3.60 14.33 0.64
CA ASP A 248 5.03 14.67 0.70
C ASP A 248 5.51 15.48 -0.53
N GLY A 249 4.64 15.69 -1.52
CA GLY A 249 4.92 16.40 -2.78
C GLY A 249 5.51 15.53 -3.89
N ASN A 250 5.71 14.23 -3.65
CA ASN A 250 6.17 13.27 -4.64
C ASN A 250 4.98 12.61 -5.37
N TYR A 251 5.29 11.85 -6.43
CA TYR A 251 4.31 11.05 -7.15
C TYR A 251 4.62 9.57 -6.95
N ILE A 252 3.60 8.79 -6.58
CA ILE A 252 3.62 7.32 -6.71
C ILE A 252 3.32 6.99 -8.16
N TRP A 253 4.12 6.09 -8.75
CA TRP A 253 4.02 5.74 -10.16
C TRP A 253 3.41 4.36 -10.36
N ILE A 254 2.37 4.28 -11.18
CA ILE A 254 1.69 3.04 -11.55
C ILE A 254 1.68 2.86 -13.07
N THR A 255 1.76 1.61 -13.54
CA THR A 255 1.65 1.29 -14.97
C THR A 255 0.22 1.54 -15.44
N ALA A 256 0.07 2.28 -16.55
CA ALA A 256 -1.25 2.65 -17.06
C ALA A 256 -1.81 1.56 -17.98
N TYR A 257 -2.81 0.81 -17.49
CA TYR A 257 -3.60 -0.09 -18.36
C TYR A 257 -4.63 0.66 -19.21
N SER A 258 -5.06 1.84 -18.75
CA SER A 258 -5.93 2.75 -19.49
C SER A 258 -5.67 4.20 -19.07
N ILE A 259 -6.02 5.15 -19.94
CA ILE A 259 -5.92 6.58 -19.64
C ILE A 259 -7.25 7.05 -19.06
N PRO A 260 -7.26 7.65 -17.85
CA PRO A 260 -8.47 8.25 -17.29
C PRO A 260 -9.02 9.31 -18.25
N PRO A 261 -10.34 9.32 -18.56
CA PRO A 261 -10.92 10.31 -19.48
C PRO A 261 -10.64 11.76 -19.08
N THR A 262 -10.53 12.04 -17.77
CA THR A 262 -10.19 13.37 -17.23
C THR A 262 -8.84 13.89 -17.74
N PHE A 263 -7.89 13.01 -18.08
CA PHE A 263 -6.57 13.40 -18.56
C PHE A 263 -6.63 14.04 -19.94
N LEU A 264 -7.59 13.62 -20.77
CA LEU A 264 -7.77 14.14 -22.13
C LEU A 264 -8.17 15.62 -22.14
N TYR A 265 -8.85 16.06 -21.09
CA TYR A 265 -9.35 17.43 -20.93
C TYR A 265 -8.47 18.28 -20.03
N ALA A 266 -7.47 17.67 -19.38
CA ALA A 266 -6.57 18.36 -18.48
C ALA A 266 -5.53 19.19 -19.25
N GLU A 267 -5.04 20.24 -18.60
CA GLU A 267 -3.94 21.05 -19.08
C GLU A 267 -2.62 20.51 -18.53
N TRP A 268 -1.68 20.18 -19.43
CA TRP A 268 -0.42 19.52 -19.10
C TRP A 268 0.76 20.44 -19.34
N GLY A 269 1.83 20.31 -18.56
CA GLY A 269 3.02 21.14 -18.70
C GLY A 269 4.29 20.49 -18.17
N ILE A 270 5.40 21.21 -18.30
CA ILE A 270 6.71 20.79 -17.80
C ILE A 270 7.09 21.68 -16.61
N LYS A 271 7.65 21.12 -15.55
CA LYS A 271 8.14 21.91 -14.41
C LYS A 271 9.37 22.74 -14.81
N ASP A 272 9.39 24.01 -14.41
CA ASP A 272 10.55 24.88 -14.59
C ASP A 272 11.61 24.59 -13.50
N LYS A 273 12.85 24.25 -13.90
CA LYS A 273 13.93 23.87 -12.97
C LYS A 273 14.28 24.98 -11.96
N ILE A 274 14.10 26.25 -12.34
CA ILE A 274 14.45 27.41 -11.48
C ILE A 274 13.35 27.69 -10.45
N LYS A 275 12.07 27.55 -10.82
CA LYS A 275 10.95 27.71 -9.88
C LYS A 275 10.80 26.53 -8.91
N ALA A 276 11.25 25.34 -9.30
CA ALA A 276 11.21 24.12 -8.48
C ALA A 276 11.95 24.24 -7.13
N GLN A 277 13.05 25.01 -7.05
CA GLN A 277 13.76 25.25 -5.78
C GLN A 277 13.02 26.22 -4.85
N SER A 278 12.39 27.29 -5.38
CA SER A 278 11.51 28.18 -4.60
C SER A 278 10.18 27.51 -4.21
N PHE A 279 9.77 26.51 -4.98
CA PHE A 279 8.58 25.70 -4.78
C PHE A 279 8.77 24.72 -3.61
N LEU A 280 9.92 24.03 -3.51
CA LEU A 280 10.25 23.16 -2.38
C LEU A 280 10.34 23.91 -1.03
N SER A 281 10.73 25.18 -1.05
CA SER A 281 10.78 26.03 0.15
C SER A 281 9.38 26.49 0.58
N ARG A 282 8.53 26.91 -0.36
CA ARG A 282 7.13 27.28 -0.07
C ARG A 282 6.25 26.08 0.32
N LEU A 283 6.49 24.90 -0.26
CA LEU A 283 5.81 23.67 0.14
C LEU A 283 6.13 23.29 1.58
N LYS A 284 7.40 23.42 2.00
CA LYS A 284 7.77 23.21 3.39
C LYS A 284 7.02 24.16 4.32
N GLU A 285 6.89 25.44 3.97
CA GLU A 285 6.12 26.42 4.77
C GLU A 285 4.64 26.04 4.91
N VAL A 286 4.01 25.54 3.84
CA VAL A 286 2.61 25.06 3.87
C VAL A 286 2.46 23.76 4.67
N ILE A 287 3.47 22.88 4.63
CA ILE A 287 3.48 21.61 5.37
C ILE A 287 3.82 21.81 6.87
N THR A 288 4.58 22.85 7.23
CA THR A 288 4.98 23.13 8.63
C THR A 288 3.97 23.92 9.46
N PHE A 289 2.86 24.39 8.88
CA PHE A 289 1.72 24.92 9.65
C PHE A 289 0.76 23.79 10.03
N SER A 290 1.24 22.87 10.87
CA SER A 290 0.44 21.92 11.67
C SER A 290 1.36 21.27 12.69
#